data_AF-A0A371FT46-F1
#
_entry.id   AF-A0A371FT46-F1
#
_cell.length_a   1.000
_cell.length_b   1.000
_cell.length_c   1.000
_cell.angle_alpha   90.00
_cell.angle_beta   90.00
_cell.angle_gamma   90.00
#
_symmetry.space_group_name_H-M   'P 1'
#
loop_
_entity.id
_entity.type
_entity.pdbx_description
1 polymer ?
#
loop_
_entity_poly.entity_id
_entity_poly.type
_entity_poly.pdbx_seq_one_letter_code
_entity_poly.pdbx_strand_id
1 'polypeptide(L)'
;MAIISDYQSDEQSNETRSEPSPSQSQPSSFSADFDPSNPRAFFDKVFEFVARTSDFLEKDTAEKEVVSALRAAKAKIAAEAKAAGETKLKEEKAAAAEQKKKEAEAEAKEEENKDQERASVVPNKGNGLDLEKYSWTQTLQEVNVSVPVPTGTKSRFVICDIKKNHLKVGLKGQPPIIDGELHASVKPGDCYWSIEDQNTISVLLTKHNQMEWWKYVVKGEPELDAQKVEPENSKLSDLDPETRQTVEKMMFDQRQKSMGLPTSDELQKQELLKKFMNEFQ
;
A
#
# COMPACT_ATOMS: atom_id res chain seq x y z
N MET A 1 -98.38 -6.60 -11.30
CA MET A 1 -98.20 -5.50 -12.27
C MET A 1 -96.71 -5.15 -12.23
N ALA A 2 -95.92 -4.99 -13.28
CA ALA A 2 -95.99 -5.20 -14.72
C ALA A 2 -94.54 -4.97 -15.24
N ILE A 3 -94.04 -5.79 -16.19
CA ILE A 3 -93.10 -5.48 -17.32
C ILE A 3 -91.69 -4.92 -16.95
N ILE A 4 -90.59 -5.68 -17.05
CA ILE A 4 -89.74 -6.09 -18.22
C ILE A 4 -88.93 -4.94 -18.88
N SER A 5 -87.62 -5.21 -19.05
CA SER A 5 -86.56 -4.51 -19.83
C SER A 5 -86.02 -3.21 -19.21
N ASP A 6 -84.72 -3.01 -18.99
CA ASP A 6 -83.66 -3.24 -19.97
C ASP A 6 -82.37 -3.94 -19.48
N TYR A 7 -81.69 -4.40 -20.51
CA TYR A 7 -80.63 -5.39 -20.60
C TYR A 7 -79.25 -4.71 -20.69
N GLN A 8 -78.28 -5.36 -20.05
CA GLN A 8 -76.83 -5.42 -20.32
C GLN A 8 -76.03 -4.16 -20.67
N SER A 9 -74.99 -3.93 -19.87
CA SER A 9 -73.62 -4.10 -20.37
C SER A 9 -72.76 -4.72 -19.26
N ASP A 10 -72.31 -5.93 -19.54
CA ASP A 10 -71.39 -6.74 -18.75
C ASP A 10 -70.00 -6.10 -18.70
N GLU A 11 -69.32 -6.19 -17.55
CA GLU A 11 -68.09 -6.99 -17.49
C GLU A 11 -67.73 -7.37 -16.03
N GLN A 12 -67.95 -8.67 -15.78
CA GLN A 12 -67.18 -9.59 -14.93
C GLN A 12 -67.02 -9.31 -13.42
N SER A 13 -67.91 -9.97 -12.69
CA SER A 13 -67.62 -10.78 -11.49
C SER A 13 -66.30 -11.55 -11.56
N ASN A 14 -65.56 -11.65 -10.44
CA ASN A 14 -65.79 -12.73 -9.49
C ASN A 14 -64.91 -12.57 -8.24
N GLU A 15 -65.52 -12.81 -7.08
CA GLU A 15 -64.89 -12.94 -5.78
C GLU A 15 -63.85 -14.07 -5.77
N THR A 16 -62.86 -14.02 -4.87
CA THR A 16 -62.70 -14.99 -3.76
C THR A 16 -61.38 -14.75 -3.02
N ARG A 17 -61.46 -14.91 -1.68
CA ARG A 17 -60.41 -15.29 -0.72
C ARG A 17 -59.59 -14.18 -0.06
N SER A 18 -60.00 -13.89 1.17
CA SER A 18 -59.17 -13.33 2.23
C SER A 18 -57.99 -14.26 2.52
N GLU A 19 -56.84 -13.96 1.95
CA GLU A 19 -55.52 -14.43 2.40
C GLU A 19 -54.92 -13.40 3.38
N PRO A 20 -54.11 -13.81 4.36
CA PRO A 20 -53.50 -12.88 5.30
C PRO A 20 -52.59 -11.94 4.52
N SER A 21 -52.92 -10.65 4.53
CA SER A 21 -52.14 -9.63 3.82
C SER A 21 -50.69 -9.70 4.28
N PRO A 22 -49.72 -9.94 3.38
CA PRO A 22 -48.31 -9.82 3.74
C PRO A 22 -48.13 -8.36 4.14
N SER A 23 -47.68 -8.14 5.37
CA SER A 23 -47.35 -6.82 5.91
C SER A 23 -46.58 -6.04 4.86
N GLN A 24 -47.29 -5.14 4.16
CA GLN A 24 -46.72 -4.28 3.14
C GLN A 24 -45.81 -3.34 3.91
N SER A 25 -44.51 -3.63 3.90
CA SER A 25 -43.47 -2.76 4.42
C SER A 25 -43.59 -1.42 3.69
N GLN A 26 -44.27 -0.46 4.31
CA GLN A 26 -44.34 0.88 3.76
C GLN A 26 -42.90 1.39 3.61
N PRO A 27 -42.55 2.03 2.49
CA PRO A 27 -41.21 2.57 2.30
C PRO A 27 -40.98 3.66 3.34
N SER A 28 -40.22 3.34 4.38
CA SER A 28 -39.79 4.28 5.39
C SER A 28 -38.72 5.18 4.79
N SER A 29 -38.92 6.50 4.84
CA SER A 29 -37.94 7.47 4.38
C SER A 29 -36.84 7.66 5.43
N PHE A 30 -35.60 7.73 4.96
CA PHE A 30 -34.42 8.01 5.79
C PHE A 30 -33.73 9.27 5.27
N SER A 31 -33.39 10.19 6.18
CA SER A 31 -32.59 11.37 5.88
C SER A 31 -31.59 11.57 7.03
N ALA A 32 -30.32 11.72 6.68
CA ALA A 32 -29.26 12.03 7.61
C ALA A 32 -28.17 12.84 6.91
N ASP A 33 -27.64 13.83 7.62
CA ASP A 33 -26.52 14.63 7.14
C ASP A 33 -25.22 13.83 7.19
N PHE A 34 -24.40 13.97 6.15
CA PHE A 34 -23.07 13.39 6.08
C PHE A 34 -22.02 14.46 6.40
N ASP A 35 -21.32 14.30 7.51
CA ASP A 35 -20.16 15.11 7.89
C ASP A 35 -18.86 14.36 7.54
N PRO A 36 -18.04 14.87 6.61
CA PRO A 36 -16.75 14.26 6.25
C PRO A 36 -15.76 14.16 7.41
N SER A 37 -15.85 15.03 8.42
CA SER A 37 -14.98 15.00 9.60
C SER A 37 -15.39 13.94 10.61
N ASN A 38 -16.63 13.44 10.54
CA ASN A 38 -17.12 12.35 11.40
C ASN A 38 -18.13 11.43 10.68
N PRO A 39 -17.66 10.59 9.74
CA PRO A 39 -18.54 9.72 8.97
C PRO A 39 -19.21 8.63 9.82
N ARG A 40 -18.66 8.30 11.00
CA ARG A 40 -19.18 7.26 11.89
C ARG A 40 -20.61 7.56 12.37
N ALA A 41 -20.90 8.83 12.65
CA ALA A 41 -22.20 9.29 13.15
C ALA A 41 -23.33 9.11 12.11
N PHE A 42 -23.01 9.21 10.82
CA PHE A 42 -23.96 8.90 9.75
C PHE A 42 -24.34 7.41 9.76
N PHE A 43 -23.35 6.52 9.90
CA PHE A 43 -23.60 5.08 9.94
C PHE A 43 -24.40 4.65 11.18
N ASP A 44 -24.21 5.29 12.34
CA ASP A 44 -25.05 5.02 13.52
C ASP A 44 -26.53 5.31 13.25
N LYS A 45 -26.84 6.44 12.62
CA LYS A 45 -28.22 6.79 12.25
C LYS A 45 -28.81 5.81 11.23
N VAL A 46 -28.00 5.33 10.28
CA VAL A 46 -28.42 4.31 9.31
C VAL A 46 -28.73 2.99 10.02
N PHE A 47 -27.83 2.49 10.88
CA PHE A 47 -28.05 1.23 11.59
C PHE A 47 -29.20 1.31 12.59
N GLU A 48 -29.38 2.44 13.28
CA GLU A 48 -30.53 2.68 14.16
C GLU A 48 -31.84 2.68 13.39
N PHE A 49 -31.87 3.30 12.20
CA PHE A 49 -33.04 3.28 11.33
C PHE A 49 -33.35 1.86 10.83
N VAL A 50 -32.34 1.12 10.35
CA VAL A 50 -32.50 -0.27 9.91
C VAL A 50 -33.00 -1.16 11.05
N ALA A 51 -32.46 -1.01 12.27
CA ALA A 51 -32.92 -1.74 13.46
C ALA A 51 -34.40 -1.47 13.80
N ARG A 52 -34.88 -0.24 13.55
CA ARG A 52 -36.28 0.15 13.83
C ARG A 52 -37.26 -0.27 12.74
N THR A 53 -36.78 -0.49 11.52
CA THR A 53 -37.63 -0.65 10.33
C THR A 53 -37.51 -2.03 9.70
N SER A 54 -36.54 -2.85 10.11
CA SER A 54 -36.25 -4.17 9.56
C SER A 54 -35.67 -5.12 10.60
N ASP A 55 -35.89 -6.41 10.37
CA ASP A 55 -35.28 -7.55 11.06
C ASP A 55 -33.85 -7.87 10.56
N PHE A 56 -33.32 -7.11 9.60
CA PHE A 56 -32.04 -7.42 8.95
C PHE A 56 -30.91 -7.63 9.95
N LEU A 57 -30.79 -6.78 10.98
CA LEU A 57 -29.72 -6.85 11.98
C LEU A 57 -29.89 -7.98 13.00
N GLU A 58 -31.04 -8.65 13.04
CA GLU A 58 -31.27 -9.83 13.91
C GLU A 58 -30.75 -11.13 13.29
N LYS A 59 -30.35 -11.12 12.01
CA LYS A 59 -29.86 -12.31 11.31
C LYS A 59 -28.39 -12.55 11.62
N ASP A 60 -28.02 -13.80 11.87
CA ASP A 60 -26.62 -14.21 12.07
C ASP A 60 -25.70 -13.91 10.87
N THR A 61 -26.28 -13.64 9.69
CA THR A 61 -25.54 -13.26 8.48
C THR A 61 -25.38 -11.75 8.30
N ALA A 62 -26.09 -10.93 9.08
CA ALA A 62 -26.15 -9.48 8.90
C ALA A 62 -24.76 -8.84 8.93
N GLU A 63 -23.93 -9.18 9.91
CA GLU A 63 -22.57 -8.68 10.02
C GLU A 63 -21.70 -9.09 8.82
N LYS A 64 -21.81 -10.34 8.37
CA LYS A 64 -21.06 -10.84 7.21
C LYS A 64 -21.46 -10.13 5.92
N GLU A 65 -22.74 -9.84 5.75
CA GLU A 65 -23.27 -9.13 4.59
C GLU A 65 -22.85 -7.65 4.58
N VAL A 66 -22.91 -6.96 5.72
CA VAL A 66 -22.43 -5.57 5.85
C VAL A 66 -20.93 -5.47 5.58
N VAL A 67 -20.13 -6.38 6.14
CA VAL A 67 -18.68 -6.41 5.91
C VAL A 67 -18.35 -6.77 4.46
N SER A 68 -19.13 -7.66 3.83
CA SER A 68 -18.99 -7.99 2.41
C SER A 68 -19.29 -6.77 1.53
N ALA A 69 -20.37 -6.03 1.82
CA ALA A 69 -20.72 -4.79 1.12
C ALA A 69 -19.64 -3.70 1.30
N LEU A 70 -19.06 -3.57 2.49
CA LEU A 70 -17.93 -2.68 2.75
C LEU A 70 -16.69 -3.07 1.93
N ARG A 71 -16.36 -4.36 1.87
CA ARG A 71 -15.25 -4.85 1.04
C ARG A 71 -15.51 -4.62 -0.45
N ALA A 72 -16.74 -4.84 -0.91
CA ALA A 72 -17.13 -4.57 -2.29
C ALA A 72 -17.05 -3.07 -2.62
N ALA A 73 -17.48 -2.18 -1.71
CA ALA A 73 -17.33 -0.73 -1.89
C ALA A 73 -15.85 -0.31 -1.93
N LYS A 74 -15.01 -0.84 -1.05
CA LYS A 74 -13.55 -0.61 -1.08
C LYS A 74 -12.92 -1.12 -2.38
N ALA A 75 -13.33 -2.30 -2.85
CA ALA A 75 -12.86 -2.88 -4.10
C ALA A 75 -13.33 -2.08 -5.32
N LYS A 76 -14.56 -1.55 -5.29
CA LYS A 76 -15.11 -0.70 -6.35
C LYS A 76 -14.40 0.64 -6.43
N ILE A 77 -14.10 1.29 -5.30
CA ILE A 77 -13.27 2.51 -5.24
C ILE A 77 -11.86 2.20 -5.77
N ALA A 78 -11.28 1.06 -5.41
CA ALA A 78 -9.97 0.64 -5.92
C ALA A 78 -9.99 0.32 -7.43
N ALA A 79 -11.08 -0.24 -7.94
CA ALA A 79 -11.26 -0.57 -9.35
C ALA A 79 -11.56 0.69 -10.19
N GLU A 80 -12.38 1.61 -9.70
CA GLU A 80 -12.66 2.91 -10.31
C GLU A 80 -11.39 3.80 -10.32
N ALA A 81 -10.57 3.75 -9.27
CA ALA A 81 -9.26 4.39 -9.23
C ALA A 81 -8.27 3.79 -10.26
N LYS A 82 -8.38 2.50 -10.56
CA LYS A 82 -7.58 1.82 -11.60
C LYS A 82 -8.10 2.10 -13.02
N ALA A 83 -9.42 2.07 -13.23
CA ALA A 83 -10.06 2.32 -14.52
C ALA A 83 -9.95 3.79 -14.96
N ALA A 84 -10.08 4.75 -14.03
CA ALA A 84 -9.80 6.16 -14.29
C ALA A 84 -8.31 6.42 -14.57
N GLY A 85 -7.42 5.52 -14.11
CA GLY A 85 -5.99 5.53 -14.42
C GLY A 85 -5.69 5.07 -15.86
N GLU A 86 -6.41 4.08 -16.39
CA GLU A 86 -6.17 3.55 -17.74
C GLU A 86 -6.54 4.53 -18.87
N THR A 87 -7.50 5.44 -18.66
CA THR A 87 -7.84 6.46 -19.68
C THR A 87 -6.87 7.65 -19.68
N LYS A 88 -6.15 7.89 -18.57
CA LYS A 88 -5.12 8.94 -18.46
C LYS A 88 -3.69 8.45 -18.74
N LEU A 89 -3.51 7.14 -18.93
CA LEU A 89 -2.22 6.47 -19.18
C LEU A 89 -1.62 6.74 -20.56
N LYS A 90 -2.25 7.57 -21.40
CA LYS A 90 -1.68 8.01 -22.69
C LYS A 90 -1.10 9.43 -22.70
N GLU A 91 -1.29 10.27 -21.67
CA GLU A 91 -0.77 11.65 -21.73
C GLU A 91 0.09 12.13 -20.55
N GLU A 92 0.00 11.56 -19.35
CA GLU A 92 0.85 12.05 -18.23
C GLU A 92 1.54 10.92 -17.47
N LYS A 93 2.60 10.41 -18.10
CA LYS A 93 3.66 9.64 -17.44
C LYS A 93 4.63 10.53 -16.64
N ALA A 94 4.25 11.76 -16.33
CA ALA A 94 5.12 12.73 -15.66
C ALA A 94 4.33 13.49 -14.59
N ALA A 95 4.85 13.48 -13.36
CA ALA A 95 4.46 14.35 -12.25
C ALA A 95 3.12 14.03 -11.54
N ALA A 96 3.12 13.07 -10.60
CA ALA A 96 2.48 13.18 -9.27
C ALA A 96 2.31 11.80 -8.62
N ALA A 97 3.41 11.18 -8.18
CA ALA A 97 3.37 10.07 -7.22
C ALA A 97 3.86 10.53 -5.83
N GLU A 98 3.67 11.81 -5.54
CA GLU A 98 3.94 12.42 -4.25
C GLU A 98 2.58 12.86 -3.67
N GLN A 99 2.28 12.46 -2.44
CA GLN A 99 1.03 12.68 -1.67
C GLN A 99 -0.13 11.70 -1.93
N LYS A 100 -0.11 10.53 -1.27
CA LYS A 100 -1.21 9.98 -0.45
C LYS A 100 -0.89 8.54 -0.01
N LYS A 101 0.09 8.42 0.89
CA LYS A 101 0.22 7.26 1.79
C LYS A 101 0.46 7.79 3.22
N LYS A 102 -0.43 8.69 3.64
CA LYS A 102 -0.43 9.30 4.99
C LYS A 102 -1.61 8.86 5.86
N GLU A 103 -2.50 7.98 5.39
CA GLU A 103 -3.72 7.64 6.13
C GLU A 103 -4.02 6.13 5.98
N ALA A 104 -3.19 5.27 6.59
CA ALA A 104 -3.51 3.84 6.75
C ALA A 104 -2.75 3.16 7.91
N GLU A 105 -2.32 3.90 8.94
CA GLU A 105 -1.67 3.30 10.12
C GLU A 105 -2.09 4.02 11.42
N ALA A 106 -3.38 4.33 11.53
CA ALA A 106 -3.98 4.95 12.72
C ALA A 106 -4.82 3.98 13.58
N GLU A 107 -4.99 2.71 13.19
CA GLU A 107 -5.73 1.71 13.99
C GLU A 107 -4.96 0.38 14.07
N ALA A 108 -3.81 0.42 14.74
CA ALA A 108 -3.28 -0.71 15.52
C ALA A 108 -2.63 -0.19 16.82
N LYS A 109 -3.11 0.95 17.32
CA LYS A 109 -2.78 1.52 18.62
C LYS A 109 -3.97 1.29 19.54
N GLU A 110 -4.01 0.16 20.25
CA GLU A 110 -4.65 0.16 21.57
C GLU A 110 -4.27 -1.00 22.51
N GLU A 111 -3.47 -1.98 22.09
CA GLU A 111 -2.85 -2.91 23.04
C GLU A 111 -1.35 -3.10 22.74
N GLU A 112 -0.53 -2.22 23.30
CA GLU A 112 0.77 -2.51 23.95
C GLU A 112 1.55 -1.20 24.16
N ASN A 113 1.05 -0.41 25.08
CA ASN A 113 1.65 0.83 25.54
C ASN A 113 2.81 0.56 26.52
N LYS A 114 3.87 -0.13 26.09
CA LYS A 114 5.03 -0.41 26.96
C LYS A 114 6.40 -0.64 26.30
N ASP A 115 6.71 0.03 25.19
CA ASP A 115 8.11 0.21 24.77
C ASP A 115 8.28 1.44 23.85
N GLN A 116 7.97 2.63 24.38
CA GLN A 116 8.39 3.89 23.78
C GLN A 116 9.86 4.16 24.12
N GLU A 117 10.78 3.58 23.33
CA GLU A 117 12.13 4.10 23.01
C GLU A 117 12.87 3.09 22.12
N ARG A 118 12.41 2.87 20.88
CA ARG A 118 13.29 2.37 19.83
C ARG A 118 13.58 3.54 18.90
N ALA A 119 14.68 4.24 19.21
CA ALA A 119 15.26 5.24 18.33
C ALA A 119 15.35 4.65 16.92
N SER A 120 14.62 5.23 15.95
CA SER A 120 14.79 4.87 14.55
C SER A 120 16.25 5.09 14.17
N VAL A 121 16.96 4.01 13.93
CA VAL A 121 18.42 4.02 13.79
C VAL A 121 18.78 4.53 12.41
N VAL A 122 19.83 5.36 12.34
CA VAL A 122 20.36 5.89 11.08
C VAL A 122 20.89 4.73 10.22
N PRO A 123 20.50 4.62 8.93
CA PRO A 123 21.02 3.60 8.03
C PRO A 123 22.55 3.62 7.92
N ASN A 124 23.16 2.44 7.76
CA ASN A 124 24.56 2.33 7.35
C ASN A 124 24.73 2.70 5.85
N LYS A 125 25.97 2.71 5.35
CA LYS A 125 26.28 3.06 3.93
C LYS A 125 25.56 2.20 2.89
N GLY A 126 25.08 1.01 3.28
CA GLY A 126 24.34 0.11 2.41
C GLY A 126 22.84 0.10 2.73
N ASN A 127 22.29 1.18 3.29
CA ASN A 127 20.85 1.32 3.56
C ASN A 127 20.26 0.24 4.49
N GLY A 128 21.08 -0.43 5.29
CA GLY A 128 20.68 -1.38 6.32
C GLY A 128 21.14 -0.93 7.70
N LEU A 129 21.34 -1.87 8.62
CA LEU A 129 21.80 -1.58 9.99
C LEU A 129 22.97 -2.48 10.39
N ASP A 130 23.80 -1.95 11.29
CA ASP A 130 24.83 -2.72 11.98
C ASP A 130 24.31 -3.07 13.37
N LEU A 131 24.01 -4.35 13.60
CA LEU A 131 23.54 -4.87 14.88
C LEU A 131 24.68 -5.56 15.62
N GLU A 132 24.48 -5.89 16.89
CA GLU A 132 25.50 -6.55 17.71
C GLU A 132 25.87 -7.95 17.18
N LYS A 133 24.89 -8.67 16.62
CA LYS A 133 25.05 -10.07 16.18
C LYS A 133 25.39 -10.23 14.71
N TYR A 134 25.00 -9.27 13.87
CA TYR A 134 25.17 -9.29 12.43
C TYR A 134 24.96 -7.89 11.87
N SER A 135 25.48 -7.62 10.68
CA SER A 135 25.15 -6.41 9.91
C SER A 135 24.37 -6.80 8.66
N TRP A 136 23.63 -5.85 8.12
CA TRP A 136 22.96 -6.06 6.85
C TRP A 136 22.93 -4.78 6.03
N THR A 137 22.86 -4.96 4.73
CA THR A 137 22.70 -3.92 3.72
C THR A 137 21.59 -4.34 2.76
N GLN A 138 21.08 -3.39 1.99
CA GLN A 138 20.03 -3.67 1.03
C GLN A 138 20.09 -2.72 -0.16
N THR A 139 19.56 -3.22 -1.26
CA THR A 139 19.12 -2.43 -2.41
C THR A 139 17.60 -2.60 -2.55
N LEU A 140 17.01 -2.04 -3.60
CA LEU A 140 15.60 -2.33 -3.94
C LEU A 140 15.36 -3.80 -4.29
N GLN A 141 16.38 -4.50 -4.77
CA GLN A 141 16.25 -5.86 -5.31
C GLN A 141 16.62 -6.94 -4.28
N GLU A 142 17.57 -6.66 -3.39
CA GLU A 142 18.18 -7.66 -2.53
C GLU A 142 18.53 -7.12 -1.14
N VAL A 143 18.71 -8.05 -0.21
CA VAL A 143 19.24 -7.80 1.14
C VAL A 143 20.47 -8.69 1.31
N ASN A 144 21.58 -8.11 1.74
CA ASN A 144 22.79 -8.84 2.08
C ASN A 144 22.98 -8.83 3.60
N VAL A 145 23.09 -10.01 4.20
CA VAL A 145 23.25 -10.18 5.65
C VAL A 145 24.64 -10.76 5.92
N SER A 146 25.42 -10.09 6.75
CA SER A 146 26.77 -10.47 7.13
C SER A 146 26.82 -10.84 8.61
N VAL A 147 27.10 -12.12 8.90
CA VAL A 147 27.12 -12.68 10.25
C VAL A 147 28.55 -13.07 10.63
N PRO A 148 29.20 -12.34 11.56
CA PRO A 148 30.51 -12.73 12.07
C PRO A 148 30.47 -14.08 12.79
N VAL A 149 31.45 -14.94 12.51
CA VAL A 149 31.61 -16.27 13.11
C VAL A 149 33.06 -16.51 13.54
N PRO A 150 33.33 -17.45 14.46
CA PRO A 150 34.70 -17.74 14.88
C PRO A 150 35.62 -18.12 13.71
N THR A 151 36.85 -17.61 13.72
CA THR A 151 37.84 -17.86 12.68
C THR A 151 38.10 -19.36 12.46
N GLY A 152 38.14 -19.79 11.21
CA GLY A 152 38.31 -21.19 10.82
C GLY A 152 36.99 -21.97 10.77
N THR A 153 35.85 -21.28 10.83
CA THR A 153 34.53 -21.88 10.59
C THR A 153 34.50 -22.48 9.18
N LYS A 154 34.01 -23.72 9.08
CA LYS A 154 33.85 -24.43 7.81
C LYS A 154 32.37 -24.54 7.47
N SER A 155 32.03 -24.51 6.18
CA SER A 155 30.64 -24.55 5.69
C SER A 155 29.82 -25.72 6.26
N ARG A 156 30.44 -26.88 6.51
CA ARG A 156 29.78 -28.06 7.11
C ARG A 156 29.23 -27.84 8.53
N PHE A 157 29.71 -26.80 9.23
CA PHE A 157 29.26 -26.41 10.56
C PHE A 157 28.23 -25.28 10.52
N VAL A 158 27.96 -24.71 9.35
CA VAL A 158 26.96 -23.64 9.18
C VAL A 158 25.60 -24.27 8.92
N ILE A 159 24.59 -23.76 9.61
CA ILE A 159 23.18 -24.04 9.36
C ILE A 159 22.59 -22.75 8.80
N CYS A 160 22.20 -22.77 7.53
CA CYS A 160 21.51 -21.67 6.87
C CYS A 160 20.27 -22.24 6.15
N ASP A 161 19.08 -21.89 6.63
CA ASP A 161 17.79 -22.27 6.07
C ASP A 161 17.05 -20.99 5.65
N ILE A 162 16.83 -20.86 4.35
CA ILE A 162 16.21 -19.68 3.72
C ILE A 162 14.86 -20.13 3.16
N LYS A 163 13.78 -19.65 3.79
CA LYS A 163 12.40 -19.88 3.34
C LYS A 163 11.79 -18.58 2.83
N LYS A 164 10.64 -18.69 2.17
CA LYS A 164 9.93 -17.56 1.58
C LYS A 164 9.76 -16.37 2.54
N ASN A 165 9.41 -16.63 3.80
CA ASN A 165 9.18 -15.61 4.83
C ASN A 165 9.97 -15.87 6.12
N HIS A 166 11.01 -16.71 6.11
CA HIS A 166 11.72 -17.07 7.33
C HIS A 166 13.21 -17.27 7.04
N LEU A 167 14.06 -16.76 7.93
CA LEU A 167 15.50 -16.94 7.85
C LEU A 167 16.02 -17.56 9.15
N LYS A 168 16.84 -18.60 9.00
CA LYS A 168 17.58 -19.20 10.10
C LYS A 168 19.06 -19.32 9.74
N VAL A 169 19.93 -18.71 10.54
CA VAL A 169 21.38 -18.73 10.36
C VAL A 169 22.05 -19.03 11.70
N GLY A 170 22.98 -19.97 11.73
CA GLY A 170 23.76 -20.27 12.93
C GLY A 170 24.80 -21.36 12.74
N LEU A 171 25.41 -21.79 13.83
CA LEU A 171 26.40 -22.86 13.85
C LEU A 171 25.80 -24.14 14.44
N LYS A 172 26.19 -25.29 13.88
CA LYS A 172 25.74 -26.60 14.31
C LYS A 172 26.13 -26.85 15.76
N GLY A 173 25.12 -27.14 16.60
CA GLY A 173 25.32 -27.39 18.03
C GLY A 173 25.35 -26.13 18.90
N GLN A 174 25.12 -24.94 18.32
CA GLN A 174 24.94 -23.69 19.05
C GLN A 174 23.54 -23.10 18.81
N PRO A 175 23.08 -22.18 19.68
CA PRO A 175 21.89 -21.39 19.40
C PRO A 175 22.00 -20.67 18.04
N PRO A 176 20.91 -20.58 17.26
CA PRO A 176 20.92 -19.84 16.01
C PRO A 176 21.18 -18.35 16.29
N ILE A 177 21.99 -17.73 15.44
CA ILE A 177 22.33 -16.31 15.53
C ILE A 177 21.13 -15.49 15.04
N ILE A 178 20.49 -15.96 13.96
CA ILE A 178 19.27 -15.39 13.39
C ILE A 178 18.25 -16.54 13.30
N ASP A 179 17.05 -16.34 13.84
CA ASP A 179 15.92 -17.25 13.65
C ASP A 179 14.62 -16.46 13.77
N GLY A 180 14.02 -16.11 12.63
CA GLY A 180 12.85 -15.24 12.65
C GLY A 180 12.15 -15.08 11.30
N GLU A 181 10.93 -14.54 11.40
CA GLU A 181 10.11 -14.18 10.24
C GLU A 181 10.72 -12.95 9.54
N LEU A 182 10.86 -13.02 8.22
CA LEU A 182 11.41 -11.95 7.39
C LEU A 182 10.43 -10.78 7.29
N HIS A 183 10.94 -9.57 7.06
CA HIS A 183 10.09 -8.38 6.82
C HIS A 183 9.12 -8.56 5.64
N ALA A 184 9.59 -9.15 4.54
CA ALA A 184 8.78 -9.45 3.37
C ALA A 184 9.23 -10.75 2.69
N SER A 185 8.43 -11.23 1.74
CA SER A 185 8.76 -12.44 1.00
C SER A 185 10.02 -12.29 0.15
N VAL A 186 10.85 -13.33 0.16
CA VAL A 186 12.00 -13.50 -0.73
C VAL A 186 11.71 -14.55 -1.80
N LYS A 187 12.57 -14.67 -2.80
CA LYS A 187 12.58 -15.73 -3.81
C LYS A 187 13.64 -16.77 -3.40
N PRO A 188 13.29 -17.87 -2.68
CA PRO A 188 14.31 -18.77 -2.11
C PRO A 188 15.23 -19.40 -3.15
N GLY A 189 14.74 -19.63 -4.38
CA GLY A 189 15.55 -20.18 -5.48
C GLY A 189 16.64 -19.23 -5.99
N ASP A 190 16.48 -17.93 -5.74
CA ASP A 190 17.44 -16.88 -6.10
C ASP A 190 18.20 -16.36 -4.86
N CYS A 191 18.08 -17.04 -3.72
CA CYS A 191 18.81 -16.72 -2.51
C CYS A 191 19.98 -17.70 -2.36
N TYR A 192 21.11 -17.23 -1.86
CA TYR A 192 22.26 -18.08 -1.58
C TYR A 192 23.04 -17.56 -0.39
N TRP A 193 23.91 -18.39 0.15
CA TRP A 193 24.83 -18.00 1.21
C TRP A 193 26.22 -18.55 0.93
N SER A 194 27.22 -17.84 1.43
CA SER A 194 28.63 -18.20 1.34
C SER A 194 29.33 -17.95 2.68
N ILE A 195 30.55 -18.47 2.80
CA ILE A 195 31.45 -18.14 3.90
C ILE A 195 32.64 -17.40 3.33
N GLU A 196 32.87 -16.19 3.84
CA GLU A 196 33.98 -15.31 3.48
C GLU A 196 35.08 -15.43 4.53
N ASP A 197 36.32 -15.60 4.07
CA ASP A 197 37.54 -15.66 4.89
C ASP A 197 37.51 -16.64 6.08
N GLN A 198 36.57 -17.60 6.07
CA GLN A 198 36.31 -18.54 7.16
C GLN A 198 35.96 -17.87 8.50
N ASN A 199 35.49 -16.62 8.48
CA ASN A 199 35.15 -15.83 9.66
C ASN A 199 33.82 -15.07 9.53
N THR A 200 33.20 -15.05 8.35
CA THR A 200 31.96 -14.31 8.12
C THR A 200 31.03 -15.11 7.23
N ILE A 201 29.76 -15.25 7.61
CA ILE A 201 28.72 -15.84 6.76
C ILE A 201 28.00 -14.70 6.03
N SER A 202 28.00 -14.74 4.71
CA SER A 202 27.28 -13.79 3.86
C SER A 202 26.03 -14.47 3.29
N VAL A 203 24.86 -13.89 3.51
CA VAL A 203 23.57 -14.39 3.02
C VAL A 203 22.96 -13.35 2.10
N LEU A 204 22.72 -13.74 0.84
CA LEU A 204 22.00 -12.93 -0.13
C LEU A 204 20.53 -13.36 -0.19
N LEU A 205 19.64 -12.42 0.07
CA LEU A 205 18.20 -12.59 -0.02
C LEU A 205 17.64 -11.77 -1.19
N THR A 206 17.16 -12.44 -2.22
CA THR A 206 16.49 -11.79 -3.35
C THR A 206 15.04 -11.48 -2.99
N LYS A 207 14.66 -10.20 -2.98
CA LYS A 207 13.30 -9.77 -2.63
C LYS A 207 12.30 -10.22 -3.70
N HIS A 208 11.11 -10.63 -3.26
CA HIS A 208 10.00 -10.86 -4.19
C HIS A 208 9.46 -9.52 -4.72
N ASN A 209 9.30 -8.52 -3.84
CA ASN A 209 8.91 -7.16 -4.19
C ASN A 209 10.16 -6.28 -4.36
N GLN A 210 10.51 -5.95 -5.60
CA GLN A 210 11.71 -5.17 -5.94
C GLN A 210 11.51 -3.66 -5.88
N MET A 211 10.43 -3.19 -5.24
CA MET A 211 10.12 -1.76 -5.06
C MET A 211 10.01 -1.38 -3.58
N GLU A 212 10.47 -2.25 -2.68
CA GLU A 212 10.26 -2.11 -1.24
C GLU A 212 11.58 -2.12 -0.44
N TRP A 213 11.75 -1.06 0.35
CA TRP A 213 12.80 -0.97 1.35
C TRP A 213 12.37 -1.68 2.62
N TRP A 214 13.23 -2.55 3.12
CA TRP A 214 12.97 -3.28 4.36
C TRP A 214 13.37 -2.41 5.55
N LYS A 215 12.53 -2.41 6.59
CA LYS A 215 12.87 -1.73 7.85
C LYS A 215 13.74 -2.58 8.77
N TYR A 216 13.74 -3.90 8.58
CA TYR A 216 14.51 -4.87 9.37
C TYR A 216 14.68 -6.15 8.54
N VAL A 217 15.61 -7.03 8.94
CA VAL A 217 15.74 -8.35 8.31
C VAL A 217 14.71 -9.32 8.87
N VAL A 218 14.66 -9.44 10.20
CA VAL A 218 13.72 -10.32 10.91
C VAL A 218 12.88 -9.52 11.90
N LYS A 219 11.62 -9.94 12.09
CA LYS A 219 10.67 -9.31 13.02
C LYS A 219 11.21 -9.29 14.44
N GLY A 220 11.10 -8.14 15.10
CA GLY A 220 11.54 -7.93 16.50
C GLY A 220 12.89 -7.23 16.64
N GLU A 221 13.65 -7.07 15.55
CA GLU A 221 14.88 -6.27 15.50
C GLU A 221 14.58 -4.75 15.45
N PRO A 222 15.59 -3.88 15.69
CA PRO A 222 15.43 -2.44 15.54
C PRO A 222 14.98 -2.05 14.12
N GLU A 223 14.02 -1.12 14.05
CA GLU A 223 13.53 -0.62 12.76
C GLU A 223 14.43 0.49 12.22
N LEU A 224 14.79 0.35 10.95
CA LEU A 224 15.46 1.34 10.13
C LEU A 224 14.46 2.41 9.66
N ASP A 225 14.90 3.66 9.69
CA ASP A 225 14.18 4.78 9.09
C ASP A 225 14.31 4.77 7.56
N ALA A 226 13.32 4.16 6.89
CA ALA A 226 13.30 4.03 5.44
C ALA A 226 13.21 5.39 4.69
N GLN A 227 12.93 6.49 5.38
CA GLN A 227 12.94 7.83 4.76
C GLN A 227 14.36 8.36 4.52
N LYS A 228 15.37 7.82 5.21
CA LYS A 228 16.78 8.22 5.10
C LYS A 228 17.60 7.35 4.16
N VAL A 229 16.96 6.40 3.49
CA VAL A 229 17.60 5.48 2.55
C VAL A 229 17.89 6.19 1.24
N GLU A 230 19.14 6.12 0.79
CA GLU A 230 19.56 6.72 -0.47
C GLU A 230 19.41 5.69 -1.61
N PRO A 231 18.57 5.95 -2.63
CA PRO A 231 18.45 5.05 -3.77
C PRO A 231 19.75 5.02 -4.59
N GLU A 232 20.17 3.84 -5.07
CA GLU A 232 21.47 3.65 -5.74
C GLU A 232 21.69 4.53 -6.98
N ASN A 233 20.61 4.93 -7.67
CA ASN A 233 20.68 5.84 -8.83
C ASN A 233 20.99 7.30 -8.48
N SER A 234 21.32 7.62 -7.24
CA SER A 234 21.58 9.01 -6.81
C SER A 234 22.92 9.55 -7.31
N LYS A 235 23.78 8.72 -7.92
CA LYS A 235 25.02 9.18 -8.55
C LYS A 235 24.80 9.43 -10.04
N LEU A 236 24.46 10.68 -10.34
CA LEU A 236 24.41 11.24 -11.70
C LEU A 236 25.71 11.01 -12.51
N SER A 237 26.84 10.71 -11.85
CA SER A 237 28.12 10.37 -12.49
C SER A 237 28.13 9.03 -13.22
N ASP A 238 27.26 8.10 -12.84
CA ASP A 238 27.28 6.73 -13.36
C ASP A 238 26.35 6.55 -14.57
N LEU A 239 25.59 7.61 -14.90
CA LEU A 239 24.76 7.69 -16.10
C LEU A 239 25.60 8.17 -17.29
N ASP A 240 25.30 7.65 -18.48
CA ASP A 240 25.87 8.15 -19.72
C ASP A 240 25.52 9.65 -19.91
N PRO A 241 26.36 10.43 -20.63
CA PRO A 241 26.21 11.88 -20.72
C PRO A 241 24.83 12.36 -21.21
N GLU A 242 24.14 11.58 -22.03
CA GLU A 242 22.83 11.93 -22.61
C GLU A 242 21.69 11.68 -21.60
N THR A 243 21.70 10.52 -20.94
CA THR A 243 20.76 10.20 -19.84
C THR A 243 20.96 11.15 -18.66
N ARG A 244 22.21 11.49 -18.33
CA ARG A 244 22.56 12.44 -17.27
C ARG A 244 21.96 13.82 -17.50
N GLN A 245 22.11 14.38 -18.71
CA GLN A 245 21.51 15.67 -19.07
C GLN A 245 19.98 15.64 -18.95
N THR A 246 19.37 14.53 -19.34
CA THR A 246 17.91 14.35 -19.25
C THR A 246 17.44 14.31 -17.80
N VAL A 247 18.13 13.57 -16.94
CA VAL A 247 17.82 13.48 -15.50
C VAL A 247 18.10 14.81 -14.78
N GLU A 248 19.21 15.50 -15.08
CA GLU A 248 19.51 16.84 -14.56
C GLU A 248 18.44 17.86 -14.96
N LYS A 249 17.99 17.83 -16.23
CA LYS A 249 16.90 18.68 -16.70
C LYS A 249 15.60 18.38 -15.95
N MET A 250 15.24 17.11 -15.78
CA MET A 250 14.04 16.72 -15.02
C MET A 250 14.10 17.16 -13.56
N MET A 251 15.25 17.01 -12.89
CA MET A 251 15.44 17.48 -11.51
C MET A 251 15.37 19.01 -11.41
N PHE A 252 15.97 19.73 -12.36
CA PHE A 252 15.88 21.19 -12.44
C PHE A 252 14.43 21.63 -12.63
N ASP A 253 13.71 21.05 -13.59
CA ASP A 253 12.32 21.40 -13.90
C ASP A 253 11.37 21.08 -12.74
N GLN A 254 11.56 19.95 -12.05
CA GLN A 254 10.79 19.60 -10.87
C GLN A 254 11.01 20.62 -9.72
N ARG A 255 12.25 21.09 -9.55
CA ARG A 255 12.60 22.13 -8.57
C ARG A 255 12.03 23.50 -8.95
N GLN A 256 12.11 23.89 -10.23
CA GLN A 256 11.54 25.16 -10.71
C GLN A 256 10.02 25.15 -10.53
N LYS A 257 9.33 24.05 -10.91
CA LYS A 257 7.89 23.90 -10.72
C LYS A 257 7.45 24.00 -9.26
N SER A 258 8.18 23.39 -8.33
CA SER A 258 7.84 23.49 -6.90
C SER A 258 8.05 24.90 -6.33
N MET A 259 8.95 25.68 -6.93
CA MET A 259 9.18 27.09 -6.60
C MET A 259 8.31 28.06 -7.41
N GLY A 260 7.44 27.55 -8.31
CA GLY A 260 6.64 28.38 -9.21
C GLY A 260 7.47 29.19 -10.22
N LEU A 261 8.70 28.78 -10.46
CA LEU A 261 9.64 29.41 -11.38
C LEU A 261 9.59 28.72 -12.77
N PRO A 262 10.04 29.40 -13.84
CA PRO A 262 9.99 28.83 -15.20
C PRO A 262 10.88 27.60 -15.35
N THR A 263 10.36 26.59 -16.04
CA THR A 263 11.10 25.37 -16.43
C THR A 263 12.18 25.67 -17.47
N SER A 264 13.10 24.74 -17.68
CA SER A 264 14.20 24.85 -18.66
C SER A 264 13.70 25.18 -20.07
N ASP A 265 12.58 24.57 -20.51
CA ASP A 265 11.99 24.83 -21.83
C ASP A 265 11.35 26.23 -21.91
N GLU A 266 10.78 26.72 -20.81
CA GLU A 266 10.21 28.07 -20.75
C GLU A 266 11.29 29.14 -20.71
N LEU A 267 12.39 28.88 -20.01
CA LEU A 267 13.57 29.75 -20.00
C LEU A 267 14.18 29.86 -21.40
N GLN A 268 14.36 28.73 -22.10
CA GLN A 268 14.85 28.73 -23.48
C GLN A 268 13.92 29.50 -24.43
N LYS A 269 12.59 29.31 -24.30
CA LYS A 269 11.61 30.07 -25.09
C LYS A 269 11.67 31.56 -24.79
N GLN A 270 11.78 31.96 -23.51
CA GLN A 270 11.92 33.35 -23.12
C GLN A 270 13.21 33.98 -23.65
N GLU A 271 14.32 33.23 -23.66
CA GLU A 271 15.57 33.70 -24.26
C GLU A 271 15.47 33.87 -25.78
N LEU A 272 14.84 32.93 -26.47
CA LEU A 272 14.59 33.02 -27.91
C LEU A 272 13.69 34.21 -28.25
N LEU A 273 12.60 34.40 -27.51
CA LEU A 273 11.71 35.56 -27.64
C LEU A 273 12.44 36.87 -27.37
N LYS A 274 13.28 36.94 -26.33
CA LYS A 274 14.10 38.13 -26.05
C LYS A 274 15.12 38.42 -27.15
N LYS A 275 15.77 37.38 -27.70
CA LYS A 275 16.68 37.53 -28.85
C LYS A 275 15.94 38.04 -30.09
N PHE A 276 14.79 37.46 -30.40
CA PHE A 276 13.92 37.95 -31.48
C PHE A 276 13.51 39.41 -31.26
N MET A 277 13.03 39.77 -30.07
CA MET A 277 12.63 41.14 -29.77
C MET A 277 13.78 42.15 -29.88
N ASN A 278 15.02 41.74 -29.57
CA ASN A 278 16.21 42.58 -29.71
C ASN A 278 16.74 42.67 -31.16
N GLU A 279 16.49 41.68 -32.01
CA GLU A 279 16.89 41.70 -33.43
C GLU A 279 15.90 42.49 -34.31
N PHE A 280 14.66 42.67 -33.87
CA PHE A 280 13.61 43.41 -34.59
C PHE A 280 13.36 44.83 -34.03
N GLN A 281 14.36 45.40 -33.34
CA GLN A 281 14.37 46.78 -32.84
C GLN A 281 15.35 47.64 -33.62
#